data_AF-A0A7H2X7D7-F1
#
_entry.id   AF-A0A7H2X7D7-F1
#
_cell.length_a   1.000
_cell.length_b   1.000
_cell.length_c   1.000
_cell.angle_alpha   90.00
_cell.angle_beta   90.00
_cell.angle_gamma   90.00
#
_symmetry.space_group_name_H-M   'P 1'
#
loop_
_entity.id
_entity.type
_entity.pdbx_description
1 polymer ?
#
loop_
_entity_poly.entity_id
_entity_poly.type
_entity_poly.pdbx_seq_one_letter_code
_entity_poly.pdbx_strand_id
1 'polypeptide(L)'
;MLDLNKLRSEFEAQHSDKVFKIVKFDEATNAYCLHAHLPLTEINLSALAEINYGWDLWQKAKAQAVPDTHIVVPRTREIVVAIEKIVQQQCDASGVQEPLHRLDGWRILEEIAEKVKEIKG
;
A
#
# COMPACT_ATOMS: atom_id res chain seq x y z
N MET A 1 0.41 4.51 12.25
CA MET A 1 -0.99 4.05 12.21
C MET A 1 -1.72 5.04 11.30
N LEU A 2 -2.42 4.58 10.25
CA LEU A 2 -3.21 5.48 9.40
C LEU A 2 -4.29 6.13 10.28
N ASP A 3 -4.46 7.45 10.16
CA ASP A 3 -5.57 8.14 10.79
C ASP A 3 -6.87 7.65 10.13
N LEU A 4 -7.65 6.86 10.87
CA LEU A 4 -8.86 6.21 10.37
C LEU A 4 -9.89 7.24 9.89
N ASN A 5 -9.97 8.40 10.56
CA ASN A 5 -10.90 9.46 10.18
C ASN A 5 -10.49 10.11 8.86
N LYS A 6 -9.19 10.34 8.68
CA LYS A 6 -8.66 10.83 7.40
C LYS A 6 -8.91 9.82 6.28
N LEU A 7 -8.62 8.54 6.54
CA LEU A 7 -8.78 7.45 5.56
C LEU A 7 -10.25 7.28 5.13
N ARG A 8 -11.18 7.34 6.10
CA ARG A 8 -12.63 7.34 5.87
C ARG A 8 -13.05 8.54 5.05
N SER A 9 -12.63 9.75 5.45
CA SER A 9 -13.00 10.98 4.73
C SER A 9 -12.57 10.97 3.27
N GLU A 10 -11.36 10.47 2.97
CA GLU A 10 -10.88 10.35 1.59
C GLU A 10 -11.69 9.33 0.78
N PHE A 11 -12.10 8.23 1.41
CA PHE A 11 -12.96 7.19 0.79
C PHE A 11 -14.36 7.72 0.49
N GLU A 12 -14.98 8.39 1.47
CA GLU A 12 -16.34 8.91 1.36
C GLU A 12 -16.42 9.98 0.26
N ALA A 13 -15.37 10.80 0.10
CA ALA A 13 -15.28 11.78 -0.98
C ALA A 13 -15.27 11.18 -2.40
N GLN A 14 -15.01 9.88 -2.57
CA GLN A 14 -15.09 9.19 -3.87
C GLN A 14 -16.51 8.73 -4.22
N HIS A 15 -17.46 8.84 -3.30
CA HIS A 15 -18.80 8.29 -3.44
C HIS A 15 -19.85 9.40 -3.45
N SER A 16 -21.00 9.11 -4.06
CA SER A 16 -22.13 10.03 -4.00
C SER A 16 -22.74 10.05 -2.60
N ASP A 17 -23.10 11.24 -2.12
CA ASP A 17 -23.87 11.44 -0.88
C ASP A 17 -25.12 10.56 -0.77
N LYS A 18 -25.70 10.12 -1.90
CA LYS A 18 -26.85 9.22 -1.92
C LYS A 18 -26.57 7.88 -1.22
N VAL A 19 -25.35 7.37 -1.31
CA VAL A 19 -24.94 6.11 -0.65
C VAL A 19 -25.02 6.26 0.86
N PHE A 20 -24.55 7.38 1.40
CA PHE A 20 -24.52 7.66 2.85
C PHE A 20 -25.89 8.05 3.44
N LYS A 21 -26.91 8.20 2.60
CA LYS A 21 -28.31 8.21 3.05
C LYS A 21 -28.81 6.81 3.40
N ILE A 22 -28.17 5.77 2.88
CA ILE A 22 -28.52 4.36 3.11
C ILE A 22 -27.66 3.75 4.22
N VAL A 23 -26.37 4.06 4.22
CA VAL A 23 -25.40 3.53 5.17
C VAL A 23 -24.82 4.60 6.07
N LYS A 24 -24.37 4.20 7.26
CA LYS A 24 -23.56 5.00 8.17
C LYS A 24 -22.33 4.22 8.59
N PHE A 25 -21.25 4.92 8.86
CA PHE A 25 -20.04 4.30 9.39
C PHE A 25 -20.20 3.99 10.88
N ASP A 26 -19.80 2.79 11.28
CA ASP A 26 -19.69 2.37 12.67
C ASP A 26 -18.21 2.24 13.04
N GLU A 27 -17.75 3.15 13.90
CA GLU A 27 -16.35 3.19 14.34
C GLU A 27 -15.97 1.99 15.21
N ALA A 28 -16.92 1.39 15.93
CA ALA A 28 -16.64 0.25 16.80
C ALA A 28 -16.30 -1.01 15.99
N THR A 29 -16.91 -1.18 14.83
CA THR A 29 -16.71 -2.32 13.94
C THR A 29 -15.83 -2.00 12.74
N ASN A 30 -15.44 -0.73 12.55
CA ASN A 30 -14.71 -0.24 11.39
C ASN A 30 -15.37 -0.63 10.06
N ALA A 31 -16.69 -0.53 10.00
CA ALA A 31 -17.49 -0.95 8.86
C ALA A 31 -18.70 -0.03 8.67
N TYR A 32 -19.27 -0.05 7.48
CA TYR A 32 -20.56 0.58 7.22
C TYR A 32 -21.69 -0.36 7.68
N CYS A 33 -22.77 0.22 8.20
CA CYS A 33 -24.01 -0.45 8.54
C CYS A 33 -25.21 0.34 7.99
N LEU A 34 -26.38 -0.30 7.87
CA LEU A 34 -27.59 0.41 7.46
C LEU A 34 -28.03 1.40 8.54
N HIS A 35 -28.61 2.53 8.12
CA HIS A 35 -29.35 3.37 9.05
C HIS A 35 -30.51 2.57 9.68
N ALA A 36 -30.68 2.68 11.00
CA ALA A 36 -31.62 1.84 11.76
C ALA A 36 -33.08 1.94 11.33
N HIS A 37 -33.48 3.04 10.69
CA HIS A 37 -34.84 3.27 10.21
C HIS A 37 -35.11 2.67 8.82
N LEU A 38 -34.07 2.17 8.13
CA LEU A 38 -34.22 1.62 6.79
C LEU A 38 -34.56 0.12 6.85
N PRO A 39 -35.48 -0.35 5.99
CA PRO A 39 -35.83 -1.75 5.94
C PRO A 39 -34.67 -2.59 5.36
N LEU A 40 -34.60 -3.84 5.80
CA LEU A 40 -33.70 -4.85 5.24
C LEU A 40 -34.23 -5.37 3.90
N THR A 41 -34.07 -4.56 2.85
CA THR A 41 -34.39 -4.93 1.47
C THR A 41 -33.14 -5.39 0.74
N GLU A 42 -33.31 -6.19 -0.31
CA GLU A 42 -32.21 -6.64 -1.17
C GLU A 42 -31.39 -5.47 -1.72
N ILE A 43 -32.05 -4.39 -2.14
CA ILE A 43 -31.40 -3.17 -2.65
C ILE A 43 -30.50 -2.54 -1.56
N ASN A 44 -31.01 -2.39 -0.35
CA ASN A 44 -30.26 -1.78 0.76
C ASN A 44 -29.08 -2.67 1.18
N LEU A 45 -29.30 -3.99 1.23
CA LEU A 45 -28.25 -4.95 1.56
C LEU A 45 -27.17 -5.02 0.47
N SER A 46 -27.53 -4.91 -0.80
CA SER A 46 -26.56 -4.84 -1.92
C SER A 46 -25.70 -3.59 -1.81
N ALA A 47 -26.32 -2.41 -1.58
CA ALA A 47 -25.57 -1.16 -1.39
C ALA A 47 -24.63 -1.23 -0.18
N LEU A 48 -25.08 -1.85 0.92
CA LEU A 48 -24.24 -2.10 2.10
C LEU A 48 -23.06 -3.04 1.81
N ALA A 49 -23.27 -4.09 1.02
CA ALA A 49 -22.22 -5.03 0.67
C ALA A 49 -21.17 -4.37 -0.24
N GLU A 50 -21.62 -3.62 -1.25
CA GLU A 50 -20.74 -2.92 -2.19
C GLU A 50 -19.86 -1.88 -1.50
N ILE A 51 -20.43 -1.05 -0.61
CA ILE A 51 -19.65 -0.01 0.08
C ILE A 51 -18.63 -0.62 1.03
N ASN A 52 -18.98 -1.70 1.74
CA ASN A 52 -18.04 -2.39 2.64
C ASN A 52 -16.95 -3.12 1.86
N TYR A 53 -17.25 -3.70 0.70
CA TYR A 53 -16.24 -4.27 -0.18
C TYR A 53 -15.26 -3.20 -0.67
N GLY A 54 -15.77 -2.05 -1.12
CA GLY A 54 -14.94 -0.90 -1.50
C GLY A 54 -14.08 -0.40 -0.33
N TRP A 55 -14.65 -0.34 0.88
CA TRP A 55 -13.95 0.11 2.09
C TRP A 55 -12.79 -0.82 2.48
N ASP A 56 -12.98 -2.14 2.42
CA ASP A 56 -11.91 -3.12 2.67
C ASP A 56 -10.76 -2.99 1.66
N LEU A 57 -11.09 -2.86 0.36
CA LEU A 57 -10.10 -2.65 -0.68
C LEU A 57 -9.34 -1.32 -0.51
N TRP A 58 -10.05 -0.25 -0.16
CA TRP A 58 -9.44 1.06 0.07
C TRP A 58 -8.44 1.05 1.20
N GLN A 59 -8.81 0.44 2.34
CA GLN A 59 -7.91 0.30 3.48
C GLN A 59 -6.66 -0.50 3.10
N LYS A 60 -6.80 -1.60 2.35
CA LYS A 60 -5.67 -2.40 1.87
C LYS A 60 -4.78 -1.60 0.93
N ALA A 61 -5.37 -0.88 -0.03
CA ALA A 61 -4.62 -0.06 -0.99
C ALA A 61 -3.84 1.05 -0.29
N LYS A 62 -4.44 1.74 0.69
CA LYS A 62 -3.80 2.82 1.44
C LYS A 62 -2.78 2.32 2.46
N ALA A 63 -2.96 1.12 3.00
CA ALA A 63 -1.94 0.46 3.83
C ALA A 63 -0.71 0.03 3.00
N GLN A 64 -0.90 -0.28 1.72
CA GLN A 64 0.18 -0.61 0.78
C GLN A 64 0.74 0.62 0.04
N ALA A 65 0.12 1.80 0.21
CA ALA A 65 0.58 3.01 -0.45
C ALA A 65 1.97 3.37 0.08
N VAL A 66 2.97 3.12 -0.77
CA VAL A 66 4.33 3.57 -0.53
C VAL A 66 4.34 5.08 -0.77
N PRO A 67 4.96 5.89 0.11
CA PRO A 67 4.99 7.33 -0.09
C PRO A 67 5.52 7.70 -1.48
N ASP A 68 5.06 8.82 -2.05
CA ASP A 68 5.47 9.29 -3.39
C ASP A 68 6.98 9.51 -3.54
N THR A 69 7.73 9.50 -2.43
CA THR A 69 9.20 9.56 -2.38
C THR A 69 9.89 8.22 -2.60
N HIS A 70 9.16 7.14 -2.84
CA HIS A 70 9.70 5.78 -2.87
C HIS A 70 9.25 5.02 -4.12
N ILE A 71 10.10 4.09 -4.55
CA ILE A 71 9.82 3.19 -5.67
C ILE A 71 9.60 1.78 -5.12
N VAL A 72 8.51 1.13 -5.56
CA VAL A 72 8.27 -0.29 -5.28
C VAL A 72 9.12 -1.12 -6.24
N VAL A 73 9.97 -1.98 -5.69
CA VAL A 73 10.79 -2.91 -6.45
C VAL A 73 10.27 -4.33 -6.20
N PRO A 74 9.73 -5.02 -7.22
CA PRO A 74 9.29 -6.41 -7.08
C PRO A 74 10.45 -7.32 -6.68
N ARG A 75 10.24 -8.19 -5.70
CA ARG A 75 11.21 -9.19 -5.23
C ARG A 75 11.21 -10.44 -6.13
N THR A 76 11.36 -10.26 -7.44
CA THR A 76 11.50 -11.38 -8.38
C THR A 76 12.97 -11.59 -8.73
N ARG A 77 13.33 -12.80 -9.16
CA ARG A 77 14.70 -13.15 -9.52
C ARG A 77 15.24 -12.26 -10.64
N GLU A 78 14.41 -11.95 -11.63
CA GLU A 78 14.77 -11.13 -12.79
C GLU A 78 15.16 -9.72 -12.35
N ILE A 79 14.42 -9.12 -11.42
CA ILE A 79 14.69 -7.79 -10.88
C ILE A 79 15.97 -7.80 -10.05
N VAL A 80 16.15 -8.80 -9.19
CA VAL A 80 17.35 -8.95 -8.37
C VAL A 80 18.61 -9.06 -9.23
N VAL A 81 18.58 -9.89 -10.28
CA VAL A 81 19.69 -10.01 -11.25
C VAL A 81 19.91 -8.72 -12.05
N ALA A 82 18.85 -7.97 -12.37
CA ALA A 82 19.00 -6.68 -13.04
C ALA A 82 19.72 -5.66 -12.14
N ILE A 83 19.39 -5.63 -10.85
CA ILE A 83 20.07 -4.78 -9.86
C ILE A 83 21.54 -5.16 -9.73
N GLU A 84 21.86 -6.46 -9.59
CA GLU A 84 23.24 -6.95 -9.55
C GLU A 84 24.05 -6.44 -10.75
N LYS A 85 23.49 -6.57 -11.96
CA LYS A 85 24.16 -6.12 -13.19
C LYS A 85 24.36 -4.61 -13.24
N ILE A 86 23.39 -3.82 -12.80
CA ILE A 86 23.51 -2.35 -12.76
C ILE A 86 24.60 -1.93 -11.77
N VAL A 87 24.62 -2.52 -10.57
CA VAL A 87 25.67 -2.23 -9.58
C VAL A 87 27.04 -2.63 -10.13
N GLN A 88 27.15 -3.80 -10.74
CA GLN A 88 28.42 -4.23 -11.35
C GLN A 88 28.90 -3.26 -12.42
N GLN A 89 28.01 -2.82 -13.33
CA GLN A 89 28.35 -1.83 -14.36
C GLN A 89 28.87 -0.52 -13.76
N GLN A 90 28.32 -0.08 -12.63
CA GLN A 90 28.80 1.13 -11.94
C GLN A 90 30.17 0.92 -11.28
N CYS A 91 30.41 -0.24 -10.66
CA CYS A 91 31.73 -0.59 -10.12
C CYS A 91 32.80 -0.61 -11.23
N ASP A 92 32.49 -1.27 -12.35
CA ASP A 92 33.37 -1.36 -13.52
C ASP A 92 33.68 0.03 -14.08
N ALA A 93 32.66 0.89 -14.24
CA ALA A 93 32.83 2.26 -14.72
C ALA A 93 33.63 3.16 -13.75
N SER A 94 33.62 2.85 -12.46
CA SER A 94 34.32 3.61 -11.43
C SER A 94 35.77 3.14 -11.21
N GLY A 95 36.22 2.09 -11.92
CA GLY A 95 37.57 1.53 -11.77
C GLY A 95 37.78 0.77 -10.45
N VAL A 96 36.70 0.43 -9.74
CA VAL A 96 36.75 -0.31 -8.48
C VAL A 96 36.90 -1.79 -8.81
N GLN A 97 38.10 -2.35 -8.61
CA GLN A 97 38.40 -3.78 -8.73
C GLN A 97 38.43 -4.44 -7.34
N GLU A 98 37.36 -4.34 -6.56
CA GLU A 98 37.24 -5.18 -5.36
C GLU A 98 36.86 -6.62 -5.74
N PRO A 99 37.19 -7.63 -4.91
CA PRO A 99 36.91 -9.02 -5.24
C PRO A 99 35.40 -9.22 -5.33
N LEU A 100 34.94 -9.35 -6.56
CA LEU A 100 33.62 -9.68 -7.11
C LEU A 100 32.92 -10.91 -6.51
N HIS A 101 33.37 -11.44 -5.37
CA HIS A 101 32.74 -12.55 -4.69
C HIS A 101 31.41 -12.10 -4.06
N ARG A 102 30.37 -12.26 -4.89
CA ARG A 102 28.93 -12.18 -4.62
C ARG A 102 28.39 -10.78 -4.43
N LEU A 103 28.24 -10.04 -5.53
CA LEU A 103 27.02 -9.24 -5.68
C LEU A 103 25.84 -10.21 -5.67
N ASP A 104 25.34 -10.47 -4.46
CA ASP A 104 24.05 -11.13 -4.24
C ASP A 104 23.04 -10.00 -4.16
N GLY A 105 22.19 -9.87 -5.17
CA GLY A 105 21.24 -8.78 -5.28
C GLY A 105 20.25 -8.75 -4.11
N TRP A 106 20.05 -9.89 -3.44
CA TRP A 106 19.28 -9.93 -2.19
C TRP A 106 20.01 -9.22 -1.07
N ARG A 107 21.31 -9.48 -0.92
CA ARG A 107 22.15 -8.80 0.09
C ARG A 107 22.27 -7.30 -0.19
N ILE A 108 22.38 -6.90 -1.47
CA ILE A 108 22.38 -5.48 -1.86
C ILE A 108 21.08 -4.80 -1.40
N LEU A 109 19.93 -5.44 -1.64
CA LEU A 109 18.63 -4.90 -1.21
C LEU A 109 18.51 -4.79 0.32
N GLU A 110 19.05 -5.77 1.06
CA GLU A 110 19.09 -5.76 2.53
C GLU A 110 19.99 -4.64 3.06
N GLU A 111 21.21 -4.51 2.55
CA GLU A 111 22.14 -3.45 2.95
C GLU A 111 21.59 -2.06 2.64
N ILE A 112 20.93 -1.86 1.49
CA ILE A 112 20.22 -0.62 1.17
C ILE A 112 19.14 -0.33 2.22
N ALA A 113 18.33 -1.33 2.57
CA ALA A 113 17.26 -1.16 3.55
C ALA A 113 17.80 -0.80 4.95
N GLU A 114 18.94 -1.35 5.35
CA GLU A 114 19.62 -1.02 6.60
C GLU A 114 20.20 0.41 6.58
N LYS A 115 20.97 0.77 5.54
CA LYS A 115 21.55 2.13 5.43
C LYS A 115 20.49 3.22 5.34
N VAL A 116 19.36 2.95 4.70
CA VAL A 116 18.25 3.92 4.67
C VAL A 116 17.68 4.16 6.07
N LYS A 117 17.69 3.16 6.96
CA LYS A 117 17.31 3.36 8.37
C LYS A 117 18.34 4.23 9.10
N GLU A 118 19.63 4.01 8.87
CA GLU A 118 20.70 4.81 9.48
C GLU A 118 20.66 6.28 9.06
N ILE A 119 20.36 6.57 7.78
CA ILE A 119 20.24 7.95 7.26
C ILE A 119 19.03 8.67 7.86
N LYS A 120 17.98 7.93 8.21
CA LYS A 120 16.69 8.49 8.69
C LYS A 120 16.55 8.49 10.22
N GLY A 121 17.42 7.77 10.93
CA GLY A 121 17.46 7.71 12.40
C GLY A 121 18.30 8.83 12.98
#